data_AF-A0A2Z5PF07-F1
#
_entry.id   AF-A0A2Z5PF07-F1
#
_cell.length_a   1.000
_cell.length_b   1.000
_cell.length_c   1.000
_cell.angle_alpha   90.00
_cell.angle_beta   90.00
_cell.angle_gamma   90.00
#
_symmetry.space_group_name_H-M   'P 1'
#
loop_
_entity.id
_entity.type
_entity.pdbx_description
1 polymer ?
#
loop_
_entity_poly.entity_id
_entity_poly.type
_entity_poly.pdbx_seq_one_letter_code
_entity_poly.pdbx_strand_id
1 'polypeptide(L)'
;MIESLIRFFYFFISLVIYWINLIRAFNLELIEKRTLDIIFVFNLSALFFSIYFMSDVNYVFGLSVYAASFLSVLLIRNQGFFKKFTKLLKMDLSFDNSIHKISVSLSTYILLNPIIAFASGAGLIIILSDFLEILDIAAFQL
;
A
#
# COMPACT_ATOMS: atom_id res chain seq x y z
N MET A 1 -1.19 20.41 3.36
CA MET A 1 -2.13 19.38 3.86
C MET A 1 -2.04 18.09 3.05
N ILE A 2 -2.29 18.12 1.74
CA ILE A 2 -2.19 16.93 0.86
C ILE A 2 -0.78 16.33 0.91
N GLU A 3 0.27 17.14 0.74
CA GLU A 3 1.67 16.68 0.81
C GLU A 3 2.03 16.00 2.14
N SER A 4 1.53 16.51 3.27
CA SER A 4 1.73 15.91 4.59
C SER A 4 1.03 14.54 4.71
N LEU A 5 -0.16 14.40 4.12
CA LEU A 5 -0.89 13.14 4.09
C LEU A 5 -0.13 12.08 3.27
N ILE A 6 0.44 12.51 2.15
CA ILE A 6 1.24 11.65 1.27
C ILE A 6 2.49 11.15 1.97
N ARG A 7 3.26 12.05 2.57
CA ARG A 7 4.45 11.70 3.36
C ARG A 7 4.08 10.74 4.49
N PHE A 8 2.92 10.92 5.12
CA PHE A 8 2.41 9.99 6.13
C PHE A 8 2.11 8.61 5.55
N PHE A 9 1.45 8.51 4.39
CA PHE A 9 1.20 7.23 3.72
C PHE A 9 2.50 6.50 3.37
N TYR A 10 3.50 7.20 2.82
CA TYR A 10 4.80 6.60 2.51
C TYR A 10 5.57 6.15 3.75
N PHE A 11 5.59 6.99 4.79
CA PHE A 11 6.18 6.63 6.09
C PHE A 11 5.51 5.38 6.66
N PHE A 12 4.18 5.33 6.63
CA PHE A 12 3.42 4.20 7.14
C PHE A 12 3.69 2.91 6.35
N ILE A 13 3.72 2.97 5.02
CA ILE A 13 4.06 1.82 4.16
C ILE A 13 5.46 1.30 4.48
N SER A 14 6.45 2.20 4.58
CA SER A 14 7.84 1.84 4.89
C SER A 14 7.96 1.18 6.26
N LEU A 15 7.27 1.74 7.27
CA LEU A 15 7.21 1.19 8.62
C LEU A 15 6.57 -0.20 8.66
N VAL A 16 5.49 -0.40 7.90
CA VAL A 16 4.81 -1.70 7.81
C VAL A 16 5.70 -2.75 7.14
N ILE A 17 6.38 -2.41 6.04
CA ILE A 17 7.32 -3.32 5.36
C ILE A 17 8.45 -3.72 6.31
N TYR A 18 9.08 -2.75 6.98
CA TYR A 18 10.14 -3.01 7.95
C TYR A 18 9.64 -3.91 9.09
N TRP A 19 8.47 -3.62 9.63
CA TRP A 19 7.84 -4.38 10.71
C TRP A 19 7.62 -5.85 10.34
N ILE A 20 7.20 -6.13 9.10
CA ILE A 20 6.94 -7.49 8.63
C ILE A 20 8.23 -8.28 8.42
N ASN A 21 9.24 -7.65 7.84
CA ASN A 21 10.56 -8.26 7.69
C ASN A 21 11.13 -8.64 9.06
N LEU A 22 10.92 -7.78 10.06
CA LEU A 22 11.32 -8.04 11.44
C LEU A 22 10.52 -9.21 12.07
N ILE A 23 9.20 -9.24 11.92
CA ILE A 23 8.35 -10.35 12.41
C ILE A 23 8.84 -11.70 11.86
N ARG A 24 9.17 -11.74 10.57
CA ARG A 24 9.63 -12.97 9.91
C ARG A 24 11.03 -13.39 10.37
N ALA A 25 11.94 -12.43 10.57
CA ALA A 25 13.27 -12.73 11.12
C ALA A 25 13.20 -13.37 12.51
N PHE A 26 12.17 -13.02 13.30
CA PHE A 26 11.94 -13.57 14.64
C PHE A 26 10.94 -14.73 14.71
N ASN A 27 10.40 -15.22 13.57
CA ASN A 27 9.38 -16.28 13.50
C ASN A 27 8.15 -16.06 14.42
N LEU A 28 7.65 -14.83 14.48
CA LEU A 28 6.52 -14.47 15.37
C LEU A 28 5.16 -14.59 14.64
N GLU A 29 4.71 -15.82 14.36
CA GLU A 29 3.50 -16.12 13.57
C GLU A 29 2.22 -15.41 14.08
N LEU A 30 2.06 -15.29 15.40
CA LEU A 30 0.90 -14.62 15.99
C LEU A 30 0.87 -13.12 15.68
N ILE A 31 2.05 -12.49 15.59
CA ILE A 31 2.20 -11.07 15.26
C ILE A 31 2.02 -10.84 13.75
N GLU A 32 2.45 -11.79 12.92
CA GLU A 32 2.21 -11.76 11.46
C GLU A 32 0.71 -11.70 11.15
N LYS A 33 -0.09 -12.55 11.80
CA LYS A 33 -1.55 -12.57 11.62
C LYS A 33 -2.21 -11.27 12.08
N ARG A 34 -1.77 -10.71 13.21
CA ARG A 34 -2.27 -9.41 13.71
C ARG A 34 -1.88 -8.26 12.80
N THR A 35 -0.73 -8.32 12.14
CA THR A 35 -0.27 -7.30 11.20
C THR A 35 -1.17 -7.23 9.97
N LEU A 36 -1.58 -8.38 9.41
CA LEU A 36 -2.58 -8.43 8.35
C LEU A 36 -3.90 -7.78 8.75
N ASP A 37 -4.37 -8.02 9.97
CA ASP A 37 -5.60 -7.41 10.47
C ASP A 37 -5.46 -5.88 10.63
N ILE A 38 -4.31 -5.40 11.13
CA ILE A 38 -4.01 -3.95 11.25
C ILE A 38 -4.03 -3.29 9.87
N ILE A 39 -3.37 -3.87 8.88
CA ILE A 39 -3.33 -3.33 7.52
C ILE A 39 -4.72 -3.34 6.91
N PHE A 40 -5.48 -4.42 7.11
CA PHE A 40 -6.86 -4.49 6.64
C PHE A 40 -7.72 -3.37 7.25
N VAL A 41 -7.64 -3.15 8.57
CA VAL A 41 -8.38 -2.07 9.24
C VAL A 41 -7.94 -0.70 8.71
N PHE A 42 -6.64 -0.47 8.54
CA PHE A 42 -6.11 0.77 7.96
C PHE A 42 -6.71 1.07 6.58
N ASN A 43 -6.71 0.07 5.68
CA ASN A 43 -7.29 0.24 4.35
C ASN A 43 -8.80 0.49 4.38
N LEU A 44 -9.51 -0.14 5.33
CA LEU A 44 -10.93 0.09 5.54
C LEU A 44 -11.19 1.52 6.04
N SER A 45 -10.38 2.01 6.98
CA SER A 45 -10.44 3.41 7.43
C SER A 45 -10.15 4.36 6.28
N ALA A 46 -9.11 4.10 5.48
CA ALA A 46 -8.77 4.91 4.32
C ALA A 46 -9.90 4.97 3.28
N LEU A 47 -10.65 3.87 3.08
CA LEU A 47 -11.87 3.86 2.27
C LEU A 47 -12.92 4.83 2.80
N PHE A 48 -13.22 4.79 4.09
CA PHE A 48 -14.21 5.71 4.67
C PHE A 48 -13.75 7.17 4.61
N PHE A 49 -12.50 7.44 4.94
CA PHE A 49 -11.93 8.80 4.84
C PHE A 49 -11.85 9.31 3.40
N SER A 50 -11.70 8.42 2.41
CA SER A 50 -11.66 8.84 1.01
C SER A 50 -12.96 9.49 0.54
N ILE A 51 -14.11 9.12 1.12
CA ILE A 51 -15.40 9.74 0.84
C ILE A 51 -15.37 11.23 1.24
N TYR A 52 -14.80 11.53 2.41
CA TYR A 52 -14.58 12.91 2.87
C TYR A 52 -13.62 13.68 1.95
N PHE A 53 -12.54 13.05 1.49
CA PHE A 53 -11.63 13.70 0.54
C PHE A 53 -12.29 14.00 -0.82
N MET A 54 -13.23 13.16 -1.26
CA MET A 54 -13.98 13.42 -2.49
C MET A 54 -14.91 14.63 -2.38
N SER A 55 -15.54 14.85 -1.20
CA SER A 55 -16.46 15.97 -0.98
C SER A 55 -15.73 17.29 -0.72
N ASP A 56 -14.74 17.29 0.16
CA ASP A 56 -14.23 18.52 0.77
C ASP A 56 -12.84 18.95 0.29
N VAL A 57 -12.08 18.07 -0.36
CA VAL A 57 -10.68 18.37 -0.74
C VAL A 57 -10.50 18.36 -2.26
N ASN A 58 -10.60 17.20 -2.88
CA ASN A 58 -10.41 17.03 -4.32
C ASN A 58 -11.00 15.68 -4.73
N TYR A 59 -12.00 15.73 -5.61
CA TYR A 59 -12.71 14.54 -6.07
C TYR A 59 -11.78 13.48 -6.66
N VAL A 60 -10.83 13.87 -7.53
CA VAL A 60 -9.90 12.95 -8.19
C VAL A 60 -8.95 12.31 -7.18
N PHE A 61 -8.44 13.09 -6.23
CA PHE A 61 -7.60 12.57 -5.15
C PHE A 61 -8.36 11.58 -4.26
N GLY A 62 -9.55 11.96 -3.79
CA GLY A 62 -10.40 11.08 -2.97
C GLY A 62 -10.74 9.78 -3.69
N LEU A 63 -11.13 9.86 -4.98
CA LEU A 63 -11.42 8.69 -5.81
C LEU A 63 -10.22 7.75 -5.96
N SER A 64 -9.02 8.31 -6.05
CA SER A 64 -7.79 7.54 -6.16
C SER A 64 -7.47 6.80 -4.86
N VAL A 65 -7.59 7.48 -3.71
CA VAL A 65 -7.42 6.85 -2.39
C VAL A 65 -8.46 5.74 -2.17
N TYR A 66 -9.70 5.98 -2.59
CA TYR A 66 -10.76 4.98 -2.55
C TYR A 66 -10.38 3.74 -3.37
N ALA A 67 -10.00 3.92 -4.64
CA ALA A 67 -9.66 2.82 -5.54
C ALA A 67 -8.45 2.01 -5.03
N ALA A 68 -7.38 2.69 -4.60
CA ALA A 68 -6.18 2.03 -4.08
C ALA A 68 -6.49 1.21 -2.82
N SER A 69 -7.24 1.79 -1.87
CA SER A 69 -7.63 1.14 -0.62
C SER A 69 -8.61 -0.02 -0.85
N PHE A 70 -9.53 0.12 -1.82
CA PHE A 70 -10.46 -0.94 -2.22
C PHE A 70 -9.72 -2.15 -2.80
N LEU A 71 -8.81 -1.91 -3.75
CA LEU A 71 -7.99 -2.96 -4.35
C LEU A 71 -7.16 -3.67 -3.29
N SER A 72 -6.54 -2.91 -2.39
CA SER A 72 -5.76 -3.43 -1.29
C SER A 72 -6.57 -4.35 -0.36
N VAL A 73 -7.80 -3.95 0.02
CA VAL A 73 -8.72 -4.80 0.79
C VAL A 73 -9.02 -6.12 0.06
N LEU A 74 -9.31 -6.06 -1.24
CA LEU A 74 -9.58 -7.25 -2.04
C LEU A 74 -8.35 -8.17 -2.11
N LEU A 75 -7.15 -7.62 -2.26
CA LEU A 75 -5.91 -8.40 -2.32
C LEU A 75 -5.60 -9.12 -0.99
N ILE A 76 -5.93 -8.51 0.16
CA ILE A 76 -5.70 -9.14 1.48
C ILE A 76 -6.67 -10.30 1.73
N ARG A 77 -7.97 -10.13 1.43
CA ARG A 77 -9.02 -11.04 1.89
C ARG A 77 -9.54 -12.01 0.83
N ASN A 78 -9.42 -11.70 -0.46
CA ASN A 78 -10.03 -12.50 -1.52
C ASN A 78 -8.97 -13.27 -2.32
N GLN A 79 -8.84 -14.57 -2.04
CA GLN A 79 -7.89 -15.46 -2.73
C GLN A 79 -8.11 -15.50 -4.25
N GLY A 80 -9.37 -15.51 -4.70
CA GLY A 80 -9.70 -15.54 -6.12
C GLY A 80 -9.27 -14.27 -6.84
N PHE A 81 -9.48 -13.11 -6.21
CA PHE A 81 -9.03 -11.83 -6.72
C PHE A 81 -7.49 -11.74 -6.74
N PHE A 82 -6.84 -12.10 -5.64
CA PHE A 82 -5.38 -12.14 -5.53
C PHE A 82 -4.73 -13.00 -6.62
N LYS A 83 -5.23 -14.22 -6.85
CA LYS A 83 -4.71 -15.12 -7.90
C LYS A 83 -4.89 -14.54 -9.29
N LYS A 84 -6.02 -13.89 -9.58
CA LYS A 84 -6.26 -13.23 -10.86
C LYS A 84 -5.30 -12.05 -11.06
N PHE A 85 -5.11 -11.23 -10.03
CA PHE A 85 -4.26 -10.05 -10.07
C PHE A 85 -2.78 -10.40 -10.28
N THR A 86 -2.26 -11.32 -9.47
CA THR A 86 -0.87 -11.80 -9.58
C THR A 86 -0.62 -12.50 -10.92
N LYS A 87 -1.57 -13.29 -11.42
CA LYS A 87 -1.48 -13.90 -12.76
C LYS A 87 -1.48 -12.85 -13.88
N LEU A 88 -2.33 -11.82 -13.80
CA LEU A 88 -2.38 -10.73 -14.77
C LEU A 88 -1.02 -10.01 -14.88
N LEU A 89 -0.38 -9.80 -13.74
CA LEU A 89 0.92 -9.13 -13.64
C LEU A 89 2.11 -10.09 -13.77
N LYS A 90 1.87 -11.39 -14.01
CA LYS A 90 2.91 -12.43 -14.10
C LYS A 90 3.83 -12.47 -12.85
N MET A 91 3.26 -12.24 -11.67
CA MET A 91 3.95 -12.28 -10.39
C MET A 91 3.90 -13.70 -9.80
N ASP A 92 5.05 -14.20 -9.33
CA ASP A 92 5.13 -15.47 -8.60
C ASP A 92 4.92 -15.25 -7.10
N LEU A 93 3.65 -15.04 -6.72
CA LEU A 93 3.26 -14.75 -5.34
C LEU A 93 2.19 -15.74 -4.84
N SER A 94 2.47 -16.37 -3.70
CA SER A 94 1.50 -17.18 -2.94
C SER A 94 0.57 -16.35 -2.04
N PHE A 95 -0.73 -16.69 -2.04
CA PHE A 95 -1.73 -16.09 -1.14
C PHE A 95 -1.57 -16.52 0.32
N ASP A 96 -1.03 -17.72 0.55
CA ASP A 96 -0.87 -18.25 1.91
C ASP A 96 0.31 -17.59 2.64
N ASN A 97 1.23 -16.98 1.88
CA ASN A 97 2.33 -16.18 2.41
C ASN A 97 1.83 -14.76 2.77
N SER A 98 1.90 -14.37 4.04
CA SER A 98 1.42 -13.04 4.47
C SER A 98 2.26 -11.90 3.93
N ILE A 99 3.57 -12.09 3.72
CA ILE A 99 4.42 -11.04 3.14
C ILE A 99 3.97 -10.71 1.73
N HIS A 100 3.64 -11.72 0.94
CA HIS A 100 3.14 -11.51 -0.41
C HIS A 100 1.82 -10.75 -0.41
N LYS A 101 0.89 -11.14 0.47
CA LYS A 101 -0.38 -10.43 0.65
C LYS A 101 -0.16 -8.97 1.02
N ILE A 102 0.71 -8.70 1.99
CA ILE A 102 0.95 -7.34 2.46
C ILE A 102 1.66 -6.52 1.40
N SER A 103 2.75 -7.04 0.83
CA SER A 103 3.54 -6.31 -0.16
C SER A 103 2.72 -5.95 -1.38
N VAL A 104 1.93 -6.90 -1.92
CA VAL A 104 1.07 -6.61 -3.08
C VAL A 104 -0.07 -5.67 -2.72
N SER A 105 -0.65 -5.79 -1.53
CA SER A 105 -1.71 -4.91 -1.04
C SER A 105 -1.23 -3.48 -0.86
N LEU A 106 -0.07 -3.26 -0.25
CA LEU A 106 0.51 -1.93 -0.06
C LEU A 106 0.99 -1.34 -1.39
N SER A 107 1.41 -2.18 -2.34
CA SER A 107 1.82 -1.70 -3.67
C SER A 107 0.71 -0.98 -4.44
N THR A 108 -0.57 -1.19 -4.11
CA THR A 108 -1.66 -0.45 -4.79
C THR A 108 -1.63 1.05 -4.51
N TYR A 109 -0.99 1.48 -3.41
CA TYR A 109 -0.82 2.89 -3.08
C TYR A 109 0.18 3.61 -4.00
N ILE A 110 0.99 2.87 -4.76
CA ILE A 110 1.82 3.44 -5.84
C ILE A 110 0.94 4.15 -6.88
N LEU A 111 -0.30 3.70 -7.07
CA LEU A 111 -1.26 4.32 -7.98
C LEU A 111 -1.61 5.77 -7.58
N LEU A 112 -1.39 6.16 -6.33
CA LEU A 112 -1.60 7.54 -5.89
C LEU A 112 -0.49 8.48 -6.40
N ASN A 113 0.70 7.96 -6.67
CA ASN A 113 1.91 8.71 -7.00
C ASN A 113 1.72 9.68 -8.20
N PRO A 114 1.19 9.26 -9.37
CA PRO A 114 0.96 10.18 -10.47
C PRO A 114 -0.10 11.25 -10.17
N ILE A 115 -1.19 10.92 -9.46
CA ILE A 115 -2.25 11.88 -9.10
C ILE A 115 -1.71 12.95 -8.15
N ILE A 116 -0.85 12.55 -7.22
CA ILE A 116 -0.15 13.45 -6.32
C ILE A 116 0.75 14.41 -7.10
N ALA A 117 1.56 13.89 -8.02
CA ALA A 117 2.48 14.68 -8.82
C ALA A 117 1.76 15.69 -9.73
N PHE A 118 0.58 15.34 -10.24
CA PHE A 118 -0.29 16.26 -10.98
C PHE A 118 -0.91 17.34 -10.09
N ALA A 119 -1.29 17.00 -8.85
CA ALA A 119 -1.87 17.94 -7.90
C ALA A 119 -0.85 18.91 -7.26
N SER A 120 0.45 18.54 -7.21
CA SER A 120 1.50 19.32 -6.56
C SER A 120 2.28 20.27 -7.48
N GLY A 121 1.91 20.40 -8.76
CA GLY A 121 2.46 21.40 -9.69
C GLY A 121 3.93 21.22 -10.12
N ALA A 122 4.74 20.46 -9.40
CA ALA A 122 6.09 20.06 -9.77
C ALA A 122 6.54 18.89 -8.89
N GLY A 123 7.33 17.96 -9.43
CA GLY A 123 8.06 16.98 -8.60
C GLY A 123 7.79 15.50 -8.86
N LEU A 124 7.42 15.09 -10.07
CA LEU A 124 7.32 13.67 -10.45
C LEU A 124 8.66 12.91 -10.26
N ILE A 125 9.78 13.64 -10.27
CA ILE A 125 11.14 13.10 -10.12
C ILE A 125 11.47 12.73 -8.67
N ILE A 126 10.96 13.46 -7.68
CA ILE A 126 11.28 13.23 -6.25
C ILE A 126 10.51 12.01 -5.72
N ILE A 127 9.26 11.83 -6.14
CA ILE A 127 8.43 10.75 -5.60
C ILE A 127 8.79 9.39 -6.23
N LEU A 128 9.32 9.37 -7.46
CA LEU A 128 9.82 8.14 -8.08
C LEU A 128 11.19 7.74 -7.51
N SER A 129 12.07 8.70 -7.21
CA SER A 129 13.36 8.42 -6.58
C SER A 129 13.20 7.88 -5.17
N ASP A 130 12.34 8.51 -4.36
CA ASP A 130 12.11 8.08 -2.97
C ASP A 130 11.41 6.71 -2.94
N PHE A 131 10.51 6.45 -3.89
CA PHE A 131 9.86 5.14 -4.01
C PHE A 131 10.81 4.02 -4.46
N LEU A 132 11.72 4.31 -5.40
CA LEU A 132 12.74 3.35 -5.83
C LEU A 132 13.77 3.10 -4.72
N GLU A 133 14.18 4.13 -3.97
CA GLU A 133 15.00 3.95 -2.76
C GLU A 133 14.28 3.11 -1.72
N ILE A 134 12.98 3.34 -1.48
CA ILE A 134 12.19 2.51 -0.56
C ILE A 134 12.07 1.08 -1.07
N LEU A 135 11.92 0.85 -2.37
CA LEU A 135 11.94 -0.50 -2.95
C LEU A 135 13.31 -1.17 -2.80
N ASP A 136 14.40 -0.45 -3.00
CA ASP A 136 15.77 -0.96 -2.78
C ASP A 136 16.03 -1.26 -1.30
N ILE A 137 15.54 -0.41 -0.39
CA ILE A 137 15.60 -0.63 1.06
C ILE A 137 14.67 -1.78 1.48
N ALA A 138 13.50 -1.94 0.85
CA ALA A 138 12.55 -3.01 1.11
C ALA A 138 13.00 -4.35 0.52
N ALA A 139 13.77 -4.31 -0.58
CA ALA A 139 14.33 -5.46 -1.28
C ALA A 139 15.56 -6.03 -0.57
N PHE A 140 15.65 -5.92 0.77
CA PHE A 140 16.68 -6.58 1.56
C PHE A 140 16.87 -8.01 1.06
N GLN A 141 18.03 -8.17 0.43
CA GLN A 141 18.58 -9.39 -0.09
C GLN A 141 18.50 -10.46 0.98
N LEU A 142 17.73 -11.51 0.69
CA LEU A 142 17.88 -12.85 1.26
C LEU A 142 17.89 -13.83 0.09
#